data_AF-A0A8H8A6X7-F1
#
_entry.id   AF-A0A8H8A6X7-F1
#
_cell.length_a   1.000
_cell.length_b   1.000
_cell.length_c   1.000
_cell.angle_alpha   90.00
_cell.angle_beta   90.00
_cell.angle_gamma   90.00
#
_symmetry.space_group_name_H-M   'P 1'
#
loop_
_entity.id
_entity.type
_entity.pdbx_description
1 polymer ?
#
loop_
_entity_poly.entity_id
_entity_poly.type
_entity_poly.pdbx_seq_one_letter_code
_entity_poly.pdbx_strand_id
1 'polypeptide(L)'
;MEEKRKSEGLSGENVHDLRFRKRSRMNTRSTEEMLEDGRKLIKAVLEAKDETGRLISENFIRLPSKVIYTSVNDIPTITDYTLFLQKLYPDYYELIKKPIALDMIKEKLKKGDYVSIDDIREDFLQMCNNAKRYNVTESQIYQDAQQIGKIIKSWGEEISSSSKTEETKRLKIVHKSSQKNVAEIALEILSELKAMKDPSFSLSISKKKLMFLAEERTPIFF
;
A
#
# COMPACT_ATOMS: atom_id res chain seq x y z
N MET A 1 -8.20 15.93 68.27
CA MET A 1 -9.15 15.11 67.49
C MET A 1 -9.68 16.02 66.39
N GLU A 2 -9.03 16.16 65.23
CA GLU A 2 -8.78 15.10 64.21
C GLU A 2 -10.14 14.46 63.84
N GLU A 3 -10.66 14.54 62.61
CA GLU A 3 -9.99 14.19 61.36
C GLU A 3 -10.82 14.57 60.09
N LYS A 4 -10.10 15.08 59.07
CA LYS A 4 -10.19 15.00 57.58
C LYS A 4 -11.56 14.81 56.87
N ARG A 5 -11.87 15.73 55.94
CA ARG A 5 -11.75 15.62 54.44
C ARG A 5 -12.47 14.42 53.79
N LYS A 6 -13.32 14.70 52.80
CA LYS A 6 -13.02 14.42 51.37
C LYS A 6 -14.18 14.83 50.45
N SER A 7 -13.93 15.91 49.71
CA SER A 7 -14.39 16.05 48.33
C SER A 7 -13.49 15.18 47.44
N GLU A 8 -14.04 14.14 46.84
CA GLU A 8 -13.45 13.34 45.75
C GLU A 8 -14.61 13.07 44.77
N GLY A 9 -14.49 13.12 43.45
CA GLY A 9 -13.35 13.30 42.57
C GLY A 9 -13.87 13.11 41.14
N LEU A 10 -13.27 13.82 40.19
CA LEU A 10 -13.52 13.70 38.76
C LEU A 10 -13.33 12.25 38.27
N SER A 11 -14.29 11.70 37.53
CA SER A 11 -13.97 10.71 36.49
C SER A 11 -13.84 11.46 35.16
N GLY A 12 -12.72 12.18 35.03
CA GLY A 12 -12.29 12.68 33.73
C GLY A 12 -12.06 11.49 32.82
N GLU A 13 -12.91 11.32 31.81
CA GLU A 13 -12.58 10.48 30.66
C GLU A 13 -11.22 10.95 30.15
N ASN A 14 -10.23 10.07 30.29
CA ASN A 14 -8.85 10.41 30.03
C ASN A 14 -8.73 10.82 28.55
N VAL A 15 -8.38 12.08 28.29
CA VAL A 15 -8.21 12.63 26.92
C VAL A 15 -7.23 11.78 26.10
N HIS A 16 -6.34 11.05 26.78
CA HIS A 16 -5.43 10.08 26.18
C HIS A 16 -6.14 8.83 25.64
N ASP A 17 -7.19 8.36 26.32
CA ASP A 17 -8.02 7.20 25.91
C ASP A 17 -8.95 7.57 24.75
N LEU A 18 -9.51 8.79 24.77
CA LEU A 18 -10.18 9.37 23.61
C LEU A 18 -9.22 9.51 22.41
N ARG A 19 -7.97 9.96 22.62
CA ARG A 19 -6.96 10.02 21.54
C ARG A 19 -6.59 8.63 21.00
N PHE A 20 -6.52 7.60 21.86
CA PHE A 20 -6.28 6.22 21.43
C PHE A 20 -7.47 5.65 20.64
N ARG A 21 -8.71 5.87 21.09
CA ARG A 21 -9.93 5.47 20.37
C ARG A 21 -10.17 6.27 19.09
N LYS A 22 -9.75 7.55 19.05
CA LYS A 22 -9.74 8.37 17.83
C LYS A 22 -8.64 7.92 16.87
N ARG A 23 -7.43 7.59 17.34
CA ARG A 23 -6.34 7.02 16.51
C ARG A 23 -6.69 5.65 15.96
N SER A 24 -7.29 4.78 16.77
CA SER A 24 -7.76 3.45 16.37
C SER A 24 -8.91 3.51 15.35
N ARG A 25 -9.68 4.61 15.30
CA ARG A 25 -10.67 4.89 14.25
C ARG A 25 -10.14 5.68 13.04
N MET A 26 -8.88 6.14 13.06
CA MET A 26 -8.36 7.12 12.08
C MET A 26 -7.61 6.54 10.88
N ASN A 27 -7.59 5.22 10.67
CA ASN A 27 -7.14 4.68 9.38
C ASN A 27 -7.68 3.27 9.16
N THR A 28 -8.98 3.10 8.92
CA THR A 28 -9.52 1.83 8.42
C THR A 28 -9.26 1.73 6.91
N ARG A 29 -7.99 1.82 6.50
CA ARG A 29 -7.61 1.45 5.14
C ARG A 29 -7.63 -0.07 5.08
N SER A 30 -8.29 -0.64 4.08
CA SER A 30 -8.31 -2.09 3.98
C SER A 30 -6.89 -2.60 3.72
N THR A 31 -6.57 -3.79 4.23
CA THR A 31 -5.29 -4.47 3.94
C THR A 31 -5.05 -4.55 2.44
N GLU A 32 -6.11 -4.77 1.64
CA GLU A 32 -6.02 -4.85 0.19
C GLU A 32 -5.61 -3.52 -0.47
N GLU A 33 -6.16 -2.39 -0.02
CA GLU A 33 -5.77 -1.06 -0.53
C GLU A 33 -4.29 -0.75 -0.24
N MET A 34 -3.80 -1.13 0.94
CA MET A 34 -2.40 -0.98 1.30
C MET A 34 -1.49 -1.86 0.42
N LEU A 35 -1.86 -3.12 0.21
CA LEU A 35 -1.10 -4.03 -0.65
C LEU A 35 -1.11 -3.55 -2.11
N GLU A 36 -2.24 -3.04 -2.59
CA GLU A 36 -2.37 -2.44 -3.92
C GLU A 36 -1.46 -1.23 -4.10
N ASP A 37 -1.41 -0.36 -3.11
CA ASP A 37 -0.47 0.76 -3.13
C ASP A 37 0.98 0.28 -3.14
N GLY A 38 1.32 -0.74 -2.34
CA GLY A 38 2.65 -1.37 -2.40
C GLY A 38 2.99 -1.92 -3.79
N ARG A 39 2.03 -2.53 -4.48
CA ARG A 39 2.20 -3.01 -5.86
C ARG A 39 2.43 -1.85 -6.84
N LYS A 40 1.72 -0.74 -6.68
CA LYS A 40 1.94 0.48 -7.48
C LYS A 40 3.34 1.06 -7.25
N LEU A 41 3.83 1.07 -6.00
CA LEU A 41 5.19 1.53 -5.71
C LEU A 41 6.24 0.63 -6.36
N ILE A 42 6.09 -0.70 -6.28
CA ILE A 42 6.96 -1.64 -7.00
C ILE A 42 6.99 -1.30 -8.49
N LYS A 43 5.82 -1.12 -9.09
CA LYS A 43 5.72 -0.82 -10.52
C LYS A 43 6.43 0.48 -10.86
N ALA A 44 6.18 1.55 -10.09
CA ALA A 44 6.81 2.85 -10.29
C ALA A 44 8.33 2.78 -10.20
N VAL A 45 8.88 2.02 -9.25
CA VAL A 45 10.33 1.82 -9.13
C VAL A 45 10.88 0.99 -10.29
N LEU A 46 10.19 -0.09 -10.68
CA LEU A 46 10.63 -0.95 -11.79
C LEU A 46 10.66 -0.22 -13.14
N GLU A 47 9.70 0.67 -13.38
CA GLU A 47 9.56 1.40 -14.64
C GLU A 47 10.35 2.73 -14.67
N ALA A 48 10.92 3.14 -13.54
CA ALA A 48 11.68 4.38 -13.43
C ALA A 48 12.95 4.32 -14.30
N LYS A 49 13.15 5.40 -15.06
CA LYS A 49 14.27 5.57 -15.99
C LYS A 49 15.06 6.82 -15.64
N ASP A 50 16.38 6.76 -15.86
CA ASP A 50 17.21 7.96 -15.84
C ASP A 50 17.04 8.79 -17.13
N GLU A 51 17.78 9.89 -17.22
CA GLU A 51 17.78 10.80 -18.38
C GLU A 51 18.17 10.13 -19.70
N THR A 52 18.87 8.99 -19.65
CA THR A 52 19.27 8.20 -20.83
C THR A 52 18.23 7.16 -21.24
N GLY A 53 17.18 6.98 -20.42
CA GLY A 53 16.17 5.94 -20.62
C GLY A 53 16.53 4.58 -20.00
N ARG A 54 17.67 4.48 -19.29
CA ARG A 54 18.10 3.27 -18.60
C ARG A 54 17.24 3.05 -17.35
N LEU A 55 16.85 1.80 -17.11
CA LEU A 55 16.10 1.41 -15.92
C LEU A 55 16.99 1.50 -14.68
N ILE A 56 16.61 2.33 -13.71
CA ILE A 56 17.41 2.55 -12.50
C ILE A 56 17.27 1.38 -11.49
N SER A 57 16.30 0.50 -11.70
CA SER A 57 15.97 -0.60 -10.80
C SER A 57 16.77 -1.88 -11.03
N GLU A 58 17.50 -2.01 -12.13
CA GLU A 58 18.12 -3.28 -12.56
C GLU A 58 19.00 -3.92 -11.47
N ASN A 59 19.86 -3.12 -10.82
CA ASN A 59 20.76 -3.59 -9.76
C ASN A 59 20.07 -3.82 -8.40
N PHE A 60 18.77 -3.54 -8.30
CA PHE A 60 17.96 -3.67 -7.08
C PHE A 60 16.97 -4.83 -7.17
N ILE A 61 16.88 -5.51 -8.33
CA ILE A 61 15.90 -6.59 -8.55
C ILE A 61 16.19 -7.78 -7.64
N ARG A 62 17.46 -8.19 -7.54
CA ARG A 62 17.90 -9.35 -6.75
C ARG A 62 19.19 -9.04 -6.02
N LEU A 63 19.36 -9.62 -4.84
CA LEU A 63 20.65 -9.62 -4.17
C LEU A 63 21.64 -10.54 -4.90
N PRO A 64 22.95 -10.24 -4.85
CA PRO A 64 23.97 -11.20 -5.27
C PRO A 64 23.91 -12.42 -4.36
N SER A 65 23.43 -13.57 -4.85
CA SER A 65 23.05 -14.73 -4.02
C SER A 65 24.02 -15.04 -2.87
N LYS A 66 23.50 -15.09 -1.64
CA LYS A 66 24.14 -15.78 -0.52
C LYS A 66 23.98 -17.27 -0.79
N VAL A 67 25.05 -17.96 -1.15
CA VAL A 67 25.06 -19.41 -1.49
C VAL A 67 24.17 -20.20 -0.53
N ILE A 68 23.19 -20.97 -1.05
CA ILE A 68 22.55 -22.07 -0.33
C ILE A 68 23.35 -23.32 -0.68
N TYR A 69 24.12 -23.85 0.27
CA TYR A 69 24.67 -25.20 0.12
C TYR A 69 23.53 -26.18 0.38
N THR A 70 22.92 -26.74 -0.68
CA THR A 70 22.15 -27.98 -0.51
C THR A 70 23.12 -29.14 -0.61
N SER A 71 23.46 -29.76 0.53
CA SER A 71 24.14 -31.05 0.53
C SER A 71 23.18 -32.05 -0.11
N VAL A 72 23.46 -32.43 -1.36
CA VAL A 72 23.08 -33.74 -1.86
C VAL A 72 24.39 -34.52 -1.84
N ASN A 73 24.55 -35.35 -0.81
CA ASN A 73 25.72 -36.22 -0.59
C ASN A 73 27.06 -35.54 -0.24
N ASP A 74 27.06 -34.41 0.47
CA ASP A 74 28.27 -33.70 0.95
C ASP A 74 29.25 -33.26 -0.15
N ILE A 75 28.80 -33.29 -1.42
CA ILE A 75 29.54 -32.74 -2.54
C ILE A 75 28.91 -31.39 -2.91
N PRO A 76 29.61 -30.26 -2.74
CA PRO A 76 29.12 -28.97 -3.19
C PRO A 76 29.09 -28.95 -4.72
N THR A 77 27.93 -29.21 -5.32
CA THR A 77 27.74 -29.00 -6.75
C THR A 77 27.64 -27.49 -7.00
N ILE A 78 28.79 -26.90 -7.32
CA ILE A 78 28.91 -25.53 -7.80
C ILE A 78 28.19 -25.47 -9.15
N THR A 79 26.98 -24.90 -9.18
CA THR A 79 26.55 -24.22 -10.41
C THR A 79 27.35 -22.93 -10.47
N ASP A 80 28.25 -22.85 -11.45
CA ASP A 80 29.41 -21.93 -11.57
C ASP A 80 29.14 -20.42 -11.35
N TYR A 81 27.89 -19.98 -11.32
CA TYR A 81 27.52 -18.60 -11.04
C TYR A 81 27.57 -18.23 -9.54
N THR A 82 27.31 -19.19 -8.65
CA THR A 82 27.15 -18.88 -7.21
C THR A 82 28.51 -18.70 -6.52
N LEU A 83 29.52 -19.46 -6.94
CA LEU A 83 30.90 -19.32 -6.44
C LEU A 83 31.57 -18.03 -6.93
N PHE A 84 31.24 -17.58 -8.15
CA PHE A 84 31.77 -16.33 -8.70
C PHE A 84 31.21 -15.10 -7.98
N LEU A 85 29.92 -15.11 -7.62
CA LEU A 85 29.30 -14.01 -6.86
C LEU A 85 29.85 -13.91 -5.42
N GLN A 86 30.20 -15.03 -4.79
CA GLN A 86 30.89 -15.03 -3.49
C GLN A 86 32.28 -14.37 -3.59
N LYS A 87 33.01 -14.57 -4.69
CA LYS A 87 34.31 -13.91 -4.92
C LYS A 87 34.18 -12.43 -5.26
N LEU A 88 33.07 -12.02 -5.88
CA LEU A 88 32.83 -10.62 -6.24
C LEU A 88 32.41 -9.75 -5.05
N TYR A 89 31.69 -10.32 -4.07
CA TYR A 89 31.13 -9.58 -2.93
C TYR A 89 31.31 -10.31 -1.59
N PRO A 90 32.54 -10.73 -1.23
CA PRO A 90 32.78 -11.55 -0.04
C PRO A 90 32.39 -10.84 1.27
N ASP A 91 32.49 -9.51 1.30
CA ASP A 91 32.25 -8.67 2.47
C ASP A 91 30.82 -8.11 2.53
N TYR A 92 30.01 -8.23 1.46
CA TYR A 92 28.67 -7.63 1.41
C TYR A 92 27.78 -8.12 2.54
N TYR A 93 27.72 -9.44 2.74
CA TYR A 93 26.89 -10.05 3.79
C TYR A 93 27.49 -9.92 5.20
N GLU A 94 28.74 -9.50 5.31
CA GLU A 94 29.35 -9.12 6.58
C GLU A 94 29.00 -7.68 6.94
N LEU A 95 29.04 -6.76 5.96
CA LEU A 95 28.74 -5.34 6.16
C LEU A 95 27.23 -5.05 6.26
N ILE A 96 26.43 -5.69 5.41
CA ILE A 96 24.99 -5.45 5.28
C ILE A 96 24.22 -6.45 6.15
N LYS A 97 23.71 -5.97 7.28
CA LYS A 97 23.07 -6.79 8.32
C LYS A 97 21.64 -7.21 7.98
N LYS A 98 20.94 -6.44 7.16
CA LYS A 98 19.56 -6.71 6.71
C LYS A 98 19.49 -6.66 5.19
N PRO A 99 20.00 -7.68 4.48
CA PRO A 99 19.93 -7.73 3.02
C PRO A 99 18.47 -7.76 2.55
N ILE A 100 18.15 -6.96 1.53
CA ILE A 100 16.83 -6.91 0.92
C ILE A 100 16.94 -6.41 -0.52
N ALA A 101 16.08 -6.93 -1.40
CA ALA A 101 15.94 -6.55 -2.81
C ALA A 101 14.46 -6.49 -3.23
N LEU A 102 14.17 -5.96 -4.41
CA LEU A 102 12.81 -5.77 -4.91
C LEU A 102 12.03 -7.09 -5.06
N ASP A 103 12.69 -8.18 -5.44
CA ASP A 103 12.05 -9.49 -5.53
C ASP A 103 11.56 -10.00 -4.18
N MET A 104 12.35 -9.80 -3.12
CA MET A 104 11.98 -10.11 -1.74
C MET A 104 10.81 -9.25 -1.26
N ILE A 105 10.83 -7.94 -1.55
CA ILE A 105 9.73 -7.03 -1.23
C ILE A 105 8.44 -7.45 -1.97
N LYS A 106 8.57 -7.81 -3.25
CA LYS A 106 7.46 -8.33 -4.07
C LYS A 106 6.88 -9.62 -3.49
N GLU A 107 7.73 -10.52 -3.01
CA GLU A 107 7.31 -11.75 -2.37
C GLU A 107 6.57 -11.49 -1.06
N LYS A 108 7.10 -10.61 -0.20
CA LYS A 108 6.44 -10.19 1.05
C LYS A 108 5.06 -9.55 0.79
N LEU A 109 4.94 -8.71 -0.22
CA LEU A 109 3.65 -8.15 -0.65
C LEU A 109 2.67 -9.24 -1.11
N LYS A 110 3.14 -10.23 -1.88
CA LYS A 110 2.32 -11.34 -2.35
C LYS A 110 1.83 -12.23 -1.20
N LYS A 111 2.65 -12.43 -0.17
CA LYS A 111 2.31 -13.21 1.02
C LYS A 111 1.41 -12.46 2.01
N GLY A 112 1.33 -11.13 1.88
CA GLY A 112 0.62 -10.28 2.84
C GLY A 112 1.39 -10.09 4.15
N ASP A 113 2.72 -10.15 4.12
CA ASP A 113 3.59 -10.07 5.31
C ASP A 113 3.67 -8.66 5.91
N TYR A 114 3.09 -7.66 5.24
CA TYR A 114 3.09 -6.27 5.69
C TYR A 114 1.80 -5.95 6.44
N VAL A 115 1.93 -5.31 7.62
CA VAL A 115 0.81 -4.91 8.47
C VAL A 115 0.45 -3.45 8.23
N SER A 116 1.44 -2.65 7.82
CA SER A 116 1.27 -1.23 7.53
C SER A 116 1.94 -0.80 6.23
N ILE A 117 1.50 0.34 5.70
CA ILE A 117 2.14 0.96 4.54
C ILE A 117 3.55 1.46 4.85
N ASP A 118 3.79 1.83 6.11
CA ASP A 118 5.09 2.25 6.58
C ASP A 118 6.08 1.08 6.56
N ASP A 119 5.63 -0.14 6.87
CA ASP A 119 6.47 -1.35 6.79
C ASP A 119 6.96 -1.60 5.35
N ILE A 120 6.08 -1.39 4.35
CA ILE A 120 6.44 -1.48 2.93
C ILE A 120 7.51 -0.43 2.62
N ARG A 121 7.25 0.83 3.00
CA ARG A 121 8.16 1.95 2.76
C ARG A 121 9.54 1.73 3.42
N GLU A 122 9.57 1.22 4.63
CA GLU A 122 10.80 0.95 5.37
C GLU A 122 11.69 -0.06 4.65
N ASP A 123 11.12 -1.13 4.08
CA ASP A 123 11.88 -2.12 3.32
C ASP A 123 12.50 -1.53 2.04
N PHE A 124 11.75 -0.69 1.33
CA PHE A 124 12.28 0.04 0.17
C PHE A 124 13.42 1.01 0.56
N LEU A 125 13.29 1.71 1.69
CA LEU A 125 14.34 2.58 2.20
C LEU A 125 15.55 1.77 2.69
N GLN A 126 15.34 0.63 3.33
CA GLN A 126 16.39 -0.29 3.75
C GLN A 126 17.21 -0.77 2.54
N MET A 127 16.55 -1.11 1.44
CA MET A 127 17.20 -1.46 0.18
C MET A 127 18.10 -0.33 -0.33
N CYS A 128 17.59 0.91 -0.38
CA CYS A 128 18.37 2.08 -0.79
C CYS A 128 19.54 2.35 0.17
N ASN A 129 19.32 2.21 1.47
CA ASN A 129 20.34 2.42 2.50
C ASN A 129 21.45 1.37 2.42
N ASN A 130 21.11 0.10 2.13
CA ASN A 130 22.10 -0.95 1.91
C ASN A 130 22.98 -0.63 0.70
N ALA A 131 22.36 -0.24 -0.42
CA ALA A 131 23.08 0.16 -1.62
C ALA A 131 24.01 1.34 -1.34
N LYS A 132 23.53 2.37 -0.64
CA LYS A 132 24.35 3.55 -0.28
C LYS A 132 25.45 3.25 0.73
N ARG A 133 25.27 2.25 1.59
CA ARG A 133 26.26 1.85 2.59
C ARG A 133 27.40 1.04 1.98
N TYR A 134 27.08 0.19 1.02
CA TYR A 134 28.06 -0.69 0.38
C TYR A 134 28.81 0.00 -0.77
N ASN A 135 28.11 0.83 -1.55
CA ASN A 135 28.66 1.43 -2.75
C ASN A 135 29.18 2.85 -2.49
N VAL A 136 30.21 3.26 -3.23
CA VAL A 136 30.78 4.61 -3.16
C VAL A 136 29.83 5.65 -3.76
N THR A 137 29.91 6.90 -3.30
CA THR A 137 29.00 7.99 -3.64
C THR A 137 28.94 8.29 -5.14
N GLU A 138 30.03 8.10 -5.86
CA GLU A 138 30.18 8.39 -7.28
C GLU A 138 29.70 7.23 -8.17
N SER A 139 29.39 6.07 -7.58
CA SER A 139 28.92 4.91 -8.33
C SER A 139 27.49 5.09 -8.82
N GLN A 140 27.19 4.50 -9.97
CA GLN A 140 25.84 4.52 -10.54
C GLN A 140 24.81 3.93 -9.58
N ILE A 141 25.14 2.85 -8.87
CA ILE A 141 24.24 2.18 -7.91
C ILE A 141 23.89 3.13 -6.75
N TYR A 142 24.86 3.91 -6.25
CA TYR A 142 24.58 4.90 -5.21
C TYR A 142 23.66 6.02 -5.70
N GLN A 143 23.88 6.50 -6.93
CA GLN A 143 23.04 7.54 -7.54
C GLN A 143 21.62 7.02 -7.82
N ASP A 144 21.49 5.81 -8.37
CA ASP A 144 20.21 5.14 -8.60
C ASP A 144 19.44 4.96 -7.27
N ALA A 145 20.12 4.55 -6.19
CA ALA A 145 19.51 4.43 -4.86
C ALA A 145 18.96 5.77 -4.34
N GLN A 146 19.62 6.89 -4.65
CA GLN A 146 19.10 8.21 -4.29
C GLN A 146 17.85 8.57 -5.10
N GLN A 147 17.83 8.26 -6.41
CA GLN A 147 16.68 8.52 -7.26
C GLN A 147 15.47 7.68 -6.82
N ILE A 148 15.67 6.39 -6.57
CA ILE A 148 14.64 5.50 -6.01
C ILE A 148 14.14 6.03 -4.66
N GLY A 149 15.05 6.48 -3.78
CA GLY A 149 14.71 7.13 -2.51
C GLY A 149 13.77 8.33 -2.66
N LYS A 150 13.95 9.15 -3.71
CA LYS A 150 13.06 10.28 -4.01
C LYS A 150 11.66 9.82 -4.42
N ILE A 151 11.57 8.78 -5.27
CA ILE A 151 10.29 8.18 -5.70
C ILE A 151 9.51 7.66 -4.49
N ILE A 152 10.18 6.96 -3.58
CA ILE A 152 9.54 6.43 -2.35
C ILE A 152 9.01 7.57 -1.48
N LYS A 153 9.76 8.67 -1.37
CA LYS A 153 9.36 9.83 -0.58
C LYS A 153 8.14 10.53 -1.18
N SER A 154 8.14 10.82 -2.49
CA SER A 154 7.03 11.49 -3.17
C SER A 154 5.75 10.64 -3.11
N TRP A 155 5.88 9.33 -3.32
CA TRP A 155 4.78 8.40 -3.21
C TRP A 155 4.13 8.42 -1.81
N GLY A 156 4.93 8.51 -0.74
CA GLY A 156 4.40 8.64 0.62
C GLY A 156 3.59 9.92 0.84
N GLU A 157 3.95 11.01 0.16
CA GLU A 157 3.22 12.29 0.21
C GLU A 157 1.90 12.21 -0.60
N GLU A 158 1.91 11.54 -1.75
CA GLU A 158 0.71 11.29 -2.59
C GLU A 158 -0.35 10.46 -1.86
N ILE A 159 0.08 9.44 -1.12
CA ILE A 159 -0.85 8.61 -0.35
C ILE A 159 -1.41 9.35 0.85
N SER A 160 -0.58 10.14 1.53
CA SER A 160 -0.99 10.97 2.66
C SER A 160 -1.97 12.09 2.26
N SER A 161 -1.96 12.51 1.00
CA SER A 161 -2.89 13.51 0.45
C SER A 161 -4.17 12.90 -0.12
N SER A 162 -4.07 11.71 -0.73
CA SER A 162 -5.22 10.96 -1.24
C SER A 162 -6.17 10.52 -0.13
N SER A 163 -5.63 10.08 1.02
CA SER A 163 -6.44 9.70 2.20
C SER A 163 -7.28 10.86 2.74
N LYS A 164 -6.70 12.06 2.85
CA LYS A 164 -7.41 13.28 3.28
C LYS A 164 -8.53 13.66 2.30
N THR A 165 -8.27 13.50 1.00
CA THR A 165 -9.25 13.85 -0.04
C THR A 165 -10.45 12.90 -0.02
N GLU A 166 -10.22 11.60 0.12
CA GLU A 166 -11.31 10.62 0.20
C GLU A 166 -12.10 10.73 1.52
N GLU A 167 -11.45 11.08 2.63
CA GLU A 167 -12.15 11.35 3.88
C GLU A 167 -13.05 12.58 3.78
N THR A 168 -12.59 13.68 3.16
CA THR A 168 -13.44 14.85 2.92
C THR A 168 -14.61 14.56 1.99
N LYS A 169 -14.46 13.66 0.99
CA LYS A 169 -15.56 13.21 0.14
C LYS A 169 -16.58 12.37 0.93
N ARG A 170 -16.13 11.42 1.75
CA ARG A 170 -17.02 10.59 2.59
C ARG A 170 -17.80 11.43 3.60
N LEU A 171 -17.15 12.41 4.23
CA LEU A 171 -17.81 13.33 5.16
C LEU A 171 -18.88 14.19 4.47
N LYS A 172 -18.64 14.62 3.22
CA LYS A 172 -19.64 15.36 2.41
C LYS A 172 -20.84 14.50 2.02
N ILE A 173 -20.62 13.22 1.70
CA ILE A 173 -21.71 12.29 1.37
C ILE A 173 -22.62 12.04 2.59
N VAL A 174 -22.03 11.84 3.77
CA VAL A 174 -22.78 11.67 5.03
C VAL A 174 -23.54 12.95 5.40
N HIS A 175 -22.93 14.12 5.23
CA HIS A 175 -23.62 15.40 5.47
C HIS A 175 -24.78 15.64 4.50
N LYS A 176 -24.63 15.24 3.22
CA LYS A 176 -25.68 15.39 2.20
C LYS A 176 -26.86 14.44 2.45
N SER A 177 -26.63 13.23 2.98
CA SER A 177 -27.73 12.31 3.35
C SER A 177 -28.49 12.75 4.60
N SER A 178 -27.84 13.43 5.55
CA SER A 178 -28.50 13.92 6.77
C SER A 178 -29.27 15.24 6.59
N GLN A 179 -29.13 15.90 5.44
CA GLN A 179 -29.82 17.18 5.14
C GLN A 179 -31.03 17.04 4.20
N LYS A 180 -31.31 15.86 3.63
CA LYS A 180 -32.56 15.65 2.90
C LYS A 180 -33.72 15.67 3.90
N ASN A 181 -34.53 16.72 3.84
CA ASN A 181 -35.76 16.82 4.62
C ASN A 181 -36.77 15.77 4.12
N VAL A 182 -37.60 15.25 5.02
CA VAL A 182 -38.58 14.18 4.72
C VAL A 182 -39.49 14.54 3.54
N ALA A 183 -39.75 15.85 3.34
CA ALA A 183 -40.51 16.36 2.21
C ALA A 183 -39.83 16.14 0.85
N GLU A 184 -38.51 16.25 0.75
CA GLU A 184 -37.76 16.06 -0.50
C GLU A 184 -37.68 14.56 -0.86
N ILE A 185 -37.52 13.69 0.15
CA ILE A 185 -37.60 12.23 -0.02
C ILE A 185 -39.02 11.83 -0.47
N ALA A 186 -40.06 12.42 0.13
CA ALA A 186 -41.45 12.15 -0.25
C ALA A 186 -41.76 12.61 -1.68
N LEU A 187 -41.23 13.75 -2.12
CA LEU A 187 -41.39 14.24 -3.49
C LEU A 187 -40.67 13.35 -4.52
N GLU A 188 -39.50 12.83 -4.17
CA GLU A 188 -38.75 11.89 -5.01
C GLU A 188 -39.53 10.57 -5.18
N ILE A 189 -40.03 9.99 -4.08
CA ILE A 189 -40.89 8.78 -4.12
C ILE A 189 -42.21 9.03 -4.87
N LEU A 190 -42.86 10.18 -4.67
CA LEU A 190 -44.08 10.53 -5.39
C LEU A 190 -43.84 10.71 -6.89
N SER A 191 -42.67 11.22 -7.28
CA SER A 191 -42.29 11.33 -8.69
C SER A 191 -42.09 9.96 -9.34
N GLU A 192 -41.48 9.02 -8.61
CA GLU A 192 -41.31 7.63 -9.06
C GLU A 192 -42.64 6.88 -9.14
N LEU A 193 -43.52 7.03 -8.16
CA LEU A 193 -44.87 6.44 -8.16
C LEU A 193 -45.75 6.99 -9.29
N LYS A 194 -45.58 8.27 -9.65
CA LYS A 194 -46.27 8.90 -10.78
C LYS A 194 -45.75 8.39 -12.12
N ALA A 195 -44.45 8.11 -12.21
CA ALA A 195 -43.82 7.50 -13.38
C ALA A 195 -44.19 6.01 -13.56
N MET A 196 -44.56 5.30 -12.49
CA MET A 196 -45.02 3.89 -12.55
C MET A 196 -46.43 3.72 -13.14
N LYS A 197 -47.22 4.80 -13.32
CA LYS A 197 -48.55 4.74 -13.96
C LYS A 197 -48.51 4.82 -15.49
N ASP A 198 -47.33 4.99 -16.08
CA ASP A 198 -47.16 5.07 -17.54
C ASP A 198 -46.70 3.71 -18.11
N PRO A 199 -47.52 3.02 -18.93
CA PRO A 199 -47.20 1.67 -19.44
C PRO A 199 -45.89 1.64 -20.26
N SER A 200 -45.47 2.78 -20.79
CA SER A 200 -44.25 2.95 -21.58
C SER A 200 -42.96 2.91 -20.74
N PHE A 201 -43.03 3.29 -19.45
CA PHE A 201 -41.87 3.37 -18.56
C PHE A 201 -41.48 2.01 -17.96
N SER A 202 -42.48 1.15 -17.71
CA SER A 202 -42.31 -0.25 -17.27
C SER A 202 -41.44 -1.07 -18.23
N LEU A 203 -41.59 -0.87 -19.54
CA LEU A 203 -40.78 -1.54 -20.56
C LEU A 203 -39.32 -1.06 -20.56
N SER A 204 -39.07 0.21 -20.25
CA SER A 204 -37.74 0.81 -20.21
C SER A 204 -36.91 0.33 -19.02
N ILE A 205 -37.52 0.24 -17.83
CA ILE A 205 -36.88 -0.31 -16.63
C ILE A 205 -36.61 -1.80 -16.81
N SER A 206 -37.56 -2.56 -17.37
CA SER A 206 -37.37 -3.99 -17.65
C SER A 206 -36.25 -4.24 -18.66
N LYS A 207 -36.13 -3.41 -19.72
CA LYS A 207 -35.00 -3.45 -20.67
C LYS A 207 -33.66 -3.08 -20.03
N LYS A 208 -33.61 -2.05 -19.17
CA LYS A 208 -32.37 -1.67 -18.46
C LYS A 208 -31.92 -2.73 -17.46
N LYS A 209 -32.86 -3.39 -16.77
CA LYS A 209 -32.54 -4.48 -15.84
C LYS A 209 -32.12 -5.77 -16.57
N LEU A 210 -32.67 -6.03 -17.76
CA LEU A 210 -32.21 -7.10 -18.66
C LEU A 210 -30.83 -6.82 -19.28
N MET A 211 -30.50 -5.56 -19.60
CA MET A 211 -29.16 -5.18 -20.06
C MET A 211 -28.11 -5.35 -18.95
N PHE A 212 -28.44 -4.97 -17.71
CA PHE A 212 -27.52 -5.12 -16.57
C PHE A 212 -27.25 -6.60 -16.19
N LEU A 213 -28.20 -7.50 -16.46
CA LEU A 213 -28.04 -8.95 -16.23
C LEU A 213 -27.32 -9.67 -17.39
N ALA A 214 -27.14 -9.02 -18.54
CA ALA A 214 -26.47 -9.61 -19.71
C ALA A 214 -24.94 -9.37 -19.72
N GLU A 215 -24.44 -8.43 -18.90
CA GLU A 215 -23.00 -8.11 -18.81
C GLU A 215 -22.22 -8.98 -17.81
N GLU A 216 -22.86 -9.90 -17.08
CA GLU A 216 -22.20 -10.89 -16.21
C GLU A 216 -22.10 -12.30 -16.82
N ARG A 217 -21.76 -12.41 -18.11
CA ARG A 217 -21.20 -13.65 -18.67
C ARG A 217 -19.79 -13.41 -19.19
N THR A 218 -18.83 -13.87 -18.38
CA THR A 218 -17.42 -14.16 -18.72
C THR A 218 -17.33 -15.15 -19.92
N PRO A 219 -16.16 -15.49 -20.54
CA PRO A 219 -14.75 -15.30 -20.12
C PRO A 219 -13.73 -15.08 -21.30
N ILE A 220 -12.43 -15.27 -21.01
CA ILE A 220 -11.34 -15.81 -21.88
C ILE A 220 -10.29 -14.83 -22.50
N PHE A 221 -9.06 -15.01 -21.99
CA PHE A 221 -7.71 -15.01 -22.62
C PHE A 221 -7.31 -13.90 -23.61
N PHE A 222 -6.17 -13.26 -23.32
CA PHE A 222 -4.84 -13.74 -23.72
C PHE A 222 -3.84 -13.53 -22.58
#